data_AF-A0A1Y2QG91-F1
#
_entry.id   AF-A0A1Y2QG91-F1
#
_cell.length_a   1.000
_cell.length_b   1.000
_cell.length_c   1.000
_cell.angle_alpha   90.00
_cell.angle_beta   90.00
_cell.angle_gamma   90.00
#
_symmetry.space_group_name_H-M   'P 1'
#
loop_
_entity.id
_entity.type
_entity.pdbx_description
1 polymer ?
#
loop_
_entity_poly.entity_id
_entity_poly.type
_entity_poly.pdbx_seq_one_letter_code
_entity_poly.pdbx_strand_id
1 'polypeptide(L)'
;MHPPPLSQGTVMKLAARAFASLVLVGMAGAAMAQSAPAPEPKTRAQVVAEMLEARRLGLMDTQVENYPRQATAVEAEQIRQAGLKAAQGKTQLSLR
;
A
#
# COMPACT_ATOMS: atom_id res chain seq x y z
N MET A 1 -71.74 -32.75 -19.92
CA MET A 1 -72.11 -32.76 -18.48
C MET A 1 -70.82 -32.62 -17.66
N HIS A 2 -70.81 -31.65 -16.74
CA HIS A 2 -69.83 -31.35 -15.65
C HIS A 2 -69.52 -32.57 -14.75
N PRO A 3 -68.58 -32.55 -13.74
CA PRO A 3 -67.52 -31.59 -13.33
C PRO A 3 -66.12 -32.27 -13.04
N PRO A 4 -65.07 -31.49 -12.64
CA PRO A 4 -63.72 -31.97 -12.27
C PRO A 4 -63.62 -32.46 -10.79
N PRO A 5 -62.51 -33.11 -10.38
CA PRO A 5 -61.58 -32.48 -9.40
C PRO A 5 -60.13 -33.01 -9.54
N LEU A 6 -59.07 -32.55 -8.88
CA LEU A 6 -58.68 -31.35 -8.16
C LEU A 6 -57.16 -31.45 -8.06
N SER A 7 -56.50 -30.29 -8.15
CA SER A 7 -55.12 -30.06 -7.74
C SER A 7 -54.79 -30.76 -6.41
N GLN A 8 -53.86 -31.71 -6.43
CA GLN A 8 -53.16 -32.14 -5.21
C GLN A 8 -51.88 -31.31 -5.09
N GLY A 9 -51.94 -30.30 -4.21
CA GLY A 9 -50.77 -29.54 -3.81
C GLY A 9 -49.73 -30.49 -3.20
N THR A 10 -48.55 -30.52 -3.82
CA THR A 10 -47.36 -31.11 -3.20
C THR A 10 -46.98 -30.25 -1.99
N VAL A 11 -47.43 -30.73 -0.84
CA VAL A 11 -47.07 -30.27 0.49
C VAL A 11 -45.57 -30.44 0.75
N MET A 12 -44.96 -29.31 1.07
CA MET A 12 -43.92 -29.08 2.08
C MET A 12 -42.66 -29.97 2.14
N LYS A 13 -41.55 -29.26 1.89
CA LYS A 13 -40.38 -29.05 2.78
C LYS A 13 -39.46 -30.24 3.14
N LEU A 14 -38.18 -29.85 3.08
CA LEU A 14 -37.08 -30.22 3.99
C LEU A 14 -36.23 -31.42 3.58
N ALA A 15 -35.10 -31.13 2.94
CA ALA A 15 -33.79 -31.51 3.49
C ALA A 15 -32.72 -30.87 2.61
N ALA A 16 -32.28 -29.66 2.97
CA ALA A 16 -31.03 -29.11 2.48
C ALA A 16 -29.89 -29.96 3.06
N ARG A 17 -29.55 -31.07 2.39
CA ARG A 17 -28.26 -31.74 2.60
C ARG A 17 -27.27 -31.02 1.70
N ALA A 18 -26.71 -29.93 2.22
CA ALA A 18 -25.55 -29.29 1.62
C ALA A 18 -24.42 -30.32 1.60
N PHE A 19 -24.17 -30.89 0.42
CA PHE A 19 -22.94 -31.61 0.14
C PHE A 19 -21.82 -30.58 0.17
N ALA A 20 -21.11 -30.54 1.30
CA ALA A 20 -19.84 -29.85 1.47
C ALA A 20 -18.83 -30.38 0.45
N SER A 21 -18.85 -29.79 -0.74
CA SER A 21 -17.83 -29.97 -1.75
C SER A 21 -16.80 -28.88 -1.49
N LEU A 22 -15.77 -29.23 -0.72
CA LEU A 22 -14.58 -28.42 -0.52
C LEU A 22 -13.87 -28.25 -1.87
N VAL A 23 -14.27 -27.23 -2.62
CA VAL A 23 -13.56 -26.81 -3.82
C VAL A 23 -12.33 -26.03 -3.34
N LEU A 24 -11.18 -26.70 -3.39
CA LEU A 24 -9.86 -26.12 -3.17
C LEU A 24 -9.60 -25.07 -4.26
N VAL A 25 -9.90 -23.80 -3.99
CA VAL A 25 -9.56 -22.68 -4.87
C VAL A 25 -8.04 -22.47 -4.84
N GLY A 26 -7.35 -23.06 -5.81
CA GLY A 26 -6.00 -22.68 -6.16
C GLY A 26 -6.02 -21.45 -7.06
N MET A 27 -5.89 -20.25 -6.47
CA MET A 27 -5.52 -18.99 -7.15
C MET A 27 -5.13 -17.96 -6.07
N ALA A 28 -4.01 -18.17 -5.38
CA ALA A 28 -3.46 -17.18 -4.44
C ALA A 28 -2.01 -16.85 -4.86
N GLY A 29 -1.86 -16.10 -5.95
CA GLY A 29 -0.53 -15.79 -6.49
C GLY A 29 -0.32 -14.37 -7.05
N ALA A 30 -1.35 -13.53 -7.16
CA ALA A 30 -1.19 -12.22 -7.79
C ALA A 30 -2.19 -11.18 -7.27
N ALA A 31 -2.00 -10.63 -6.07
CA ALA A 31 -2.66 -9.37 -5.69
C ALA A 31 -2.07 -8.77 -4.39
N MET A 32 -0.76 -8.51 -4.34
CA MET A 32 -0.20 -7.61 -3.32
C MET A 32 0.73 -6.59 -3.98
N ALA A 33 0.26 -5.95 -5.06
CA ALA A 33 0.73 -4.61 -5.37
C ALA A 33 -0.14 -3.66 -4.55
N GLN A 34 0.20 -3.48 -3.26
CA GLN A 34 -0.34 -2.36 -2.50
C GLN A 34 0.01 -1.09 -3.29
N SER A 35 -1.01 -0.43 -3.84
CA SER A 35 -0.91 0.90 -4.40
C SER A 35 -0.51 1.86 -3.27
N ALA A 36 0.80 1.98 -3.04
CA ALA A 36 1.33 3.01 -2.17
C ALA A 36 0.88 4.37 -2.73
N PRO A 37 0.41 5.31 -1.89
CA PRO A 37 0.09 6.65 -2.35
C PRO A 37 1.31 7.22 -3.06
N ALA A 38 1.07 7.88 -4.21
CA ALA A 38 2.14 8.49 -4.97
C ALA A 38 2.92 9.46 -4.06
N PRO A 39 4.27 9.44 -4.10
CA PRO A 39 5.06 10.33 -3.26
C PRO A 39 4.75 11.78 -3.62
N GLU A 40 4.53 12.61 -2.60
CA GLU A 40 4.36 14.06 -2.76
C GLU A 40 5.55 14.66 -3.52
N PRO A 41 5.32 15.61 -4.44
CA PRO A 41 6.40 16.22 -5.20
C PRO A 41 7.36 16.99 -4.29
N LYS A 42 8.65 16.71 -4.41
CA LYS A 42 9.70 17.38 -3.63
C LYS A 42 10.21 18.62 -4.34
N THR A 43 10.40 19.69 -3.59
CA THR A 43 11.11 20.89 -4.04
C THR A 43 12.61 20.65 -4.15
N ARG A 44 13.31 21.45 -4.96
CA ARG A 44 14.78 21.38 -5.06
C ARG A 44 15.48 21.58 -3.72
N ALA A 45 14.97 22.48 -2.87
CA ALA A 45 15.53 22.74 -1.54
C ALA A 45 15.40 21.51 -0.63
N GLN A 46 14.24 20.83 -0.65
CA GLN A 46 14.05 19.57 0.06
C GLN A 46 15.05 18.50 -0.40
N VAL A 47 15.16 18.28 -1.71
CA VAL A 47 16.07 17.26 -2.28
C VAL A 47 17.53 17.53 -1.88
N VAL A 48 17.99 18.78 -1.95
CA VAL A 48 19.36 19.13 -1.57
C VAL A 48 19.59 18.88 -0.07
N ALA A 49 18.64 19.28 0.79
CA ALA A 49 18.76 19.07 2.23
C ALA A 49 18.77 17.58 2.60
N GLU A 50 17.89 16.78 1.99
CA GLU A 50 17.87 15.32 2.16
C GLU A 50 19.20 14.69 1.70
N MET A 51 19.73 15.10 0.56
CA MET A 51 20.99 14.57 0.02
C MET A 51 22.19 14.92 0.91
N LEU A 52 22.24 16.14 1.45
CA LEU A 52 23.29 16.54 2.39
C LEU A 52 23.24 15.70 3.68
N GLU A 53 22.04 15.43 4.18
CA GLU A 53 21.86 14.58 5.37
C GLU A 53 22.26 13.13 5.09
N ALA A 54 21.89 12.58 3.93
CA ALA A 54 22.32 11.24 3.51
C ALA A 54 23.86 11.14 3.40
N ARG A 55 24.52 12.19 2.92
CA ARG A 55 25.99 12.27 2.92
C ARG A 55 26.55 12.32 4.33
N ARG A 56 25.97 13.11 5.24
CA ARG A 56 26.39 13.20 6.65
C ARG A 56 26.30 11.85 7.37
N LEU A 57 25.30 11.04 7.02
CA LEU A 57 25.10 9.69 7.52
C LEU A 57 26.01 8.63 6.86
N GLY A 58 26.84 9.01 5.88
CA GLY A 58 27.72 8.07 5.19
C GLY A 58 26.99 7.09 4.27
N LEU A 59 25.77 7.42 3.84
CA LEU A 59 24.94 6.57 2.98
C LEU A 59 25.26 6.74 1.49
N MET A 60 26.00 7.78 1.13
CA MET A 60 26.43 8.06 -0.25
C MET A 60 27.84 7.52 -0.52
N ASP A 61 28.06 6.23 -0.26
CA ASP A 61 29.30 5.55 -0.64
C ASP A 61 29.31 5.30 -2.16
N THR A 62 30.45 5.49 -2.80
CA THR A 62 30.65 5.26 -4.25
C THR A 62 31.47 4.02 -4.53
N GLN A 63 31.96 3.32 -3.49
CA GLN A 63 32.67 2.05 -3.65
C GLN A 63 31.67 0.95 -4.05
N VAL A 64 32.00 0.19 -5.09
CA VAL A 64 31.12 -0.85 -5.66
C VAL A 64 30.71 -1.90 -4.62
N GLU A 65 31.62 -2.23 -3.70
CA GLU A 65 31.41 -3.25 -2.65
C GLU A 65 30.29 -2.90 -1.66
N ASN A 66 29.99 -1.61 -1.48
CA ASN A 66 29.09 -1.11 -0.44
C ASN A 66 27.95 -0.26 -1.01
N TYR A 67 27.69 -0.39 -2.32
CA TYR A 67 26.65 0.34 -3.03
C TYR A 67 25.58 -0.62 -3.62
N PRO A 68 24.28 -0.33 -3.46
CA PRO A 68 23.72 0.79 -2.71
C PRO A 68 23.61 0.50 -1.21
N ARG A 69 24.04 1.44 -0.37
CA ARG A 69 23.70 1.46 1.05
C ARG A 69 22.21 1.76 1.22
N GLN A 70 21.47 0.82 1.78
CA GLN A 70 20.08 1.05 2.16
C GLN A 70 20.04 1.75 3.52
N ALA A 71 19.29 2.85 3.60
CA ALA A 71 19.03 3.52 4.86
C ALA A 71 18.12 2.65 5.75
N THR A 72 18.45 2.58 7.03
CA THR A 72 17.51 2.09 8.04
C THR A 72 16.30 3.02 8.14
N ALA A 73 15.20 2.55 8.75
CA ALA A 73 14.00 3.37 8.93
C ALA A 73 14.28 4.67 9.70
N VAL A 74 15.18 4.61 10.69
CA VAL A 74 15.56 5.79 11.49
C VAL A 74 16.35 6.79 10.65
N GLU A 75 17.31 6.34 9.87
CA GLU A 75 18.09 7.20 8.97
C GLU A 75 17.22 7.82 7.87
N ALA A 76 16.31 7.04 7.30
CA ALA A 76 15.36 7.52 6.29
C ALA A 76 14.45 8.62 6.86
N GLU A 77 14.01 8.49 8.11
CA GLU A 77 13.24 9.54 8.78
C GLU A 77 14.09 10.79 9.02
N GLN A 78 15.34 10.65 9.47
CA GLN A 78 16.25 11.80 9.64
C GLN A 78 16.45 12.59 8.34
N ILE A 79 16.68 11.87 7.24
CA ILE A 79 16.78 12.44 5.90
C ILE A 79 15.50 13.20 5.55
N ARG A 80 14.33 12.57 5.70
CA ARG A 80 13.03 13.21 5.43
C ARG A 80 12.85 14.50 6.22
N GLN A 81 13.19 14.48 7.52
CA GLN A 81 13.07 15.65 8.38
C GLN A 81 13.99 16.80 7.94
N ALA A 82 15.19 16.50 7.42
CA ALA A 82 16.06 17.53 6.85
C ALA A 82 15.40 18.24 5.66
N GLY A 83 14.75 17.47 4.78
CA GLY A 83 13.94 18.02 3.69
C GLY A 83 12.81 18.92 4.19
N LEU A 84 12.00 18.44 5.14
CA LEU A 84 10.87 19.19 5.69
C LEU A 84 11.29 20.53 6.30
N LYS A 85 12.40 20.56 7.05
CA LYS A 85 12.95 21.80 7.62
C LYS A 85 13.32 22.81 6.53
N ALA A 86 13.94 22.35 5.44
CA ALA A 86 14.30 23.21 4.32
C ALA A 86 13.07 23.80 3.60
N ALA A 87 11.96 23.06 3.52
CA ALA A 87 10.70 23.58 2.99
C ALA A 87 10.09 24.65 3.89
N GLN A 88 10.08 24.43 5.21
CA GLN A 88 9.53 25.37 6.19
C GLN A 88 10.32 26.69 6.25
N GLY A 89 11.65 26.62 6.13
CA GLY A 89 12.49 27.81 6.09
C GLY A 89 12.17 28.74 4.93
N LYS A 90 11.78 28.19 3.77
CA LYS A 90 11.34 28.96 2.61
C LYS A 90 10.00 29.66 2.86
N THR A 91 9.06 28.99 3.51
CA THR A 91 7.76 29.57 3.89
C THR A 91 7.93 30.76 4.84
N GLN A 92 8.83 30.65 5.83
CA GLN A 92 9.07 31.75 6.78
C GLN A 92 9.74 32.97 6.13
N LEU A 93 10.57 32.78 5.10
CA LEU A 93 11.21 33.89 4.38
C LEU A 93 10.22 34.65 3.48
N SER A 94 9.14 34.00 3.01
CA SER A 94 8.11 34.65 2.20
C SER A 94 7.09 35.47 3.00
N LEU A 95 7.10 35.40 4.34
CA LEU A 95 6.17 36.11 5.22
C LEU A 95 6.79 37.31 5.95
N ARG A 96 8.02 37.71 5.59
CA ARG A 96 8.73 38.84 6.21
C ARG A 96 8.94 39.99 5.24
#